data_AF-A0A2E9KWD4-F1
#
_entry.id   AF-A0A2E9KWD4-F1
#
_cell.length_a   1.000
_cell.length_b   1.000
_cell.length_c   1.000
_cell.angle_alpha   90.00
_cell.angle_beta   90.00
_cell.angle_gamma   90.00
#
_symmetry.space_group_name_H-M   'P 1'
#
loop_
_entity.id
_entity.type
_entity.pdbx_description
1 polymer ?
#
loop_
_entity_poly.entity_id
_entity_poly.type
_entity_poly.pdbx_seq_one_letter_code
_entity_poly.pdbx_strand_id
1 'polypeptide(L)'
;MPLLIKSELAEPPSENLPFRYVTMVSKCDLGLDVLIECEQDLKDAYFYFMKPRGLLDYVEYLITPQENEDGIRIDTELNYSKTVVVNRIIIENSFIIIKQVETISKC
;
A
#
# COMPACT_ATOMS: atom_id res chain seq x y z
N MET A 1 -2.85 3.78 -13.37
CA MET A 1 -2.93 2.48 -12.69
C MET A 1 -2.59 2.73 -11.23
N PRO A 2 -3.46 2.41 -10.28
CA PRO A 2 -3.19 2.60 -8.86
C PRO A 2 -2.26 1.51 -8.29
N LEU A 3 -1.63 1.84 -7.17
CA LEU A 3 -1.04 0.91 -6.22
C LEU A 3 -2.04 0.70 -5.08
N LEU A 4 -2.50 -0.53 -4.89
CA LEU A 4 -3.35 -0.92 -3.78
C LEU A 4 -2.47 -1.58 -2.71
N ILE A 5 -2.57 -1.13 -1.46
CA ILE A 5 -1.84 -1.71 -0.34
C ILE A 5 -2.85 -2.28 0.66
N LYS A 6 -2.72 -3.56 1.00
CA LYS A 6 -3.53 -4.17 2.05
C LYS A 6 -3.33 -3.41 3.36
N SER A 7 -4.43 -3.01 3.98
CA SER A 7 -4.44 -2.18 5.19
C SER A 7 -3.65 -2.73 6.38
N GLU A 8 -3.60 -4.06 6.56
CA GLU A 8 -2.76 -4.74 7.56
C GLU A 8 -1.27 -4.38 7.44
N LEU A 9 -0.81 -3.97 6.26
CA LEU A 9 0.58 -3.55 6.06
C LEU A 9 0.87 -2.13 6.58
N ALA A 10 -0.15 -1.36 6.97
CA ALA A 10 0.00 -0.04 7.58
C ALA A 10 0.26 -0.10 9.10
N GLU A 11 0.02 -1.24 9.73
CA GLU A 11 0.14 -1.43 11.19
C GLU A 11 1.30 -2.37 11.57
N PRO A 12 1.72 -2.42 12.85
CA PRO A 12 2.76 -3.34 13.29
C PRO A 12 2.42 -4.79 12.92
N PRO A 13 3.38 -5.58 12.41
CA PRO A 13 4.83 -5.38 12.53
C PRO A 13 5.48 -4.56 11.40
N SER A 14 4.71 -3.88 10.54
CA SER A 14 5.26 -2.87 9.63
C SER A 14 5.69 -1.62 10.40
N GLU A 15 6.64 -0.89 9.81
CA GLU A 15 7.19 0.33 10.38
C GLU A 15 6.65 1.57 9.64
N ASN A 16 6.29 2.60 10.40
CA ASN A 16 5.69 3.82 9.84
C ASN A 16 6.57 4.51 8.79
N LEU A 17 7.89 4.58 9.01
CA LEU A 17 8.81 5.29 8.10
C LEU A 17 8.97 4.53 6.76
N PRO A 18 9.26 3.22 6.75
CA PRO A 18 9.21 2.40 5.54
C PRO A 18 7.88 2.45 4.79
N PHE A 19 6.75 2.38 5.49
CA PHE A 19 5.43 2.51 4.86
C PHE A 19 5.27 3.87 4.16
N ARG A 20 5.63 4.96 4.85
CA ARG A 20 5.61 6.31 4.27
C ARG A 20 6.57 6.44 3.10
N TYR A 21 7.74 5.81 3.16
CA TYR A 21 8.68 5.80 2.04
C TYR A 21 8.10 5.08 0.81
N VAL A 22 7.48 3.91 1.00
CA VAL A 22 6.86 3.16 -0.11
C VAL A 22 5.75 3.96 -0.76
N THR A 23 4.84 4.54 0.03
CA THR A 23 3.73 5.35 -0.48
C THR A 23 4.22 6.63 -1.17
N MET A 24 5.19 7.34 -0.56
CA MET A 24 5.80 8.55 -1.13
C MET A 24 6.45 8.27 -2.50
N VAL A 25 7.34 7.28 -2.60
CA VAL A 25 8.05 6.98 -3.85
C VAL A 25 7.06 6.51 -4.92
N SER A 26 6.07 5.68 -4.53
CA SER A 26 5.04 5.21 -5.47
C SER A 26 4.22 6.37 -6.04
N LYS A 27 3.88 7.37 -5.21
CA LYS A 27 3.14 8.54 -5.65
C LYS A 27 4.00 9.53 -6.43
N CYS A 28 5.11 9.96 -5.85
CA CYS A 28 5.92 11.07 -6.37
C CYS A 28 6.82 10.67 -7.53
N ASP A 29 7.43 9.49 -7.48
CA ASP A 29 8.44 9.08 -8.45
C ASP A 29 7.83 8.17 -9.54
N LEU A 30 6.88 7.30 -9.16
CA LEU A 30 6.21 6.38 -10.10
C LEU A 30 4.88 6.92 -10.63
N GLY A 31 4.34 8.00 -10.06
CA GLY A 31 3.09 8.62 -10.50
C GLY A 31 1.85 7.75 -10.28
N LEU A 32 1.89 6.80 -9.34
CA LEU A 32 0.77 5.91 -9.02
C LEU A 32 -0.13 6.56 -7.96
N ASP A 33 -1.45 6.47 -8.14
CA ASP A 33 -2.38 6.74 -7.03
C ASP A 33 -2.29 5.59 -6.02
N VAL A 34 -2.11 5.91 -4.74
CA VAL A 34 -1.95 4.94 -3.67
C VAL A 34 -3.27 4.81 -2.92
N LEU A 35 -3.83 3.61 -2.97
CA LEU A 35 -5.08 3.25 -2.34
C LEU A 35 -4.81 2.25 -1.21
N ILE A 36 -5.53 2.39 -0.10
CA ILE A 36 -5.49 1.41 0.98
C ILE A 36 -6.73 0.53 0.87
N GLU A 37 -6.52 -0.77 0.70
CA GLU A 37 -7.61 -1.75 0.60
C GLU A 37 -7.91 -2.34 1.99
N CYS A 38 -9.14 -2.15 2.47
CA CYS A 38 -9.61 -2.64 3.77
C CYS A 38 -11.09 -3.00 3.73
N GLU A 39 -11.52 -3.86 4.65
CA GLU A 39 -12.94 -4.17 4.80
C GLU A 39 -13.75 -2.92 5.19
N GLN A 40 -15.00 -2.87 4.73
CA GLN A 40 -15.86 -1.69 4.87
C GLN A 40 -16.04 -1.22 6.32
N ASP A 41 -16.12 -2.17 7.26
CA ASP A 41 -16.27 -1.92 8.69
C ASP A 41 -14.97 -1.44 9.38
N LEU A 42 -13.82 -1.59 8.72
CA LEU A 42 -12.51 -1.17 9.22
C LEU A 42 -12.04 0.17 8.64
N LYS A 43 -12.72 0.74 7.63
CA LYS A 43 -12.33 2.02 6.99
C LYS A 43 -12.09 3.14 8.01
N ASP A 44 -13.03 3.37 8.92
CA ASP A 44 -12.90 4.41 9.95
C ASP A 44 -11.74 4.11 10.91
N ALA A 45 -11.60 2.84 11.33
CA ALA A 45 -10.53 2.42 12.24
C ALA A 45 -9.15 2.69 11.63
N TYR A 46 -8.93 2.30 10.37
CA TYR A 46 -7.69 2.58 9.66
C TYR A 46 -7.49 4.09 9.42
N PHE A 47 -8.54 4.84 9.07
CA PHE A 47 -8.42 6.29 8.94
C PHE A 47 -7.92 6.95 10.23
N TYR A 48 -8.54 6.64 11.38
CA TYR A 48 -8.15 7.21 12.68
C TYR A 48 -6.79 6.66 13.17
N PHE A 49 -6.39 5.46 12.79
CA PHE A 49 -5.07 4.93 13.08
C PHE A 49 -3.98 5.62 12.25
N MET A 50 -4.19 5.74 10.93
CA MET A 50 -3.18 6.20 9.97
C MET A 50 -2.99 7.72 10.00
N LYS A 51 -4.08 8.49 10.16
CA LYS A 51 -4.05 9.97 10.10
C LYS A 51 -3.07 10.62 11.09
N PRO A 52 -3.11 10.35 12.42
CA PRO A 52 -2.20 10.97 13.37
C PRO A 52 -0.74 10.49 13.22
N ARG A 53 -0.50 9.39 12.50
CA ARG A 53 0.83 8.82 12.25
C ARG A 53 1.46 9.33 10.94
N GLY A 54 0.76 10.18 10.19
CA GLY A 54 1.22 10.68 8.88
C GLY A 54 1.27 9.59 7.79
N LEU A 55 0.58 8.46 7.98
CA LEU A 55 0.56 7.37 6.99
C LEU A 55 -0.34 7.67 5.80
N LEU A 56 -1.15 8.74 5.86
CA LEU A 56 -2.06 9.17 4.80
C LEU A 56 -1.50 10.32 3.95
N ASP A 57 -0.25 10.74 4.16
CA ASP A 57 0.32 11.91 3.45
C ASP A 57 0.37 11.73 1.92
N TYR A 58 0.51 10.48 1.47
CA TYR A 58 0.59 10.07 0.06
C TYR A 58 -0.44 8.98 -0.27
N VAL A 59 -1.58 8.97 0.44
CA VAL A 59 -2.69 8.03 0.21
C VAL A 59 -3.89 8.82 -0.27
N GLU A 60 -4.43 8.44 -1.41
CA GLU A 60 -5.55 9.11 -2.06
C GLU A 60 -6.87 8.74 -1.41
N TYR A 61 -7.07 7.44 -1.14
CA TYR A 61 -8.33 6.95 -0.61
C TYR A 61 -8.21 5.58 0.06
N LEU A 62 -9.16 5.27 0.95
CA LEU A 62 -9.38 3.93 1.49
C LEU A 62 -10.54 3.30 0.72
N ILE A 63 -10.27 2.20 0.03
CA ILE A 63 -11.24 1.43 -0.77
C ILE A 63 -11.53 0.08 -0.10
N THR A 64 -12.60 -0.56 -0.53
CA THR A 64 -12.88 -1.96 -0.17
C THR A 64 -12.57 -2.93 -1.30
N PRO A 65 -12.33 -4.22 -1.01
CA PRO A 65 -12.18 -5.25 -2.04
C PRO A 65 -13.39 -5.33 -2.99
N GLN A 66 -14.60 -5.00 -2.52
CA GLN A 66 -15.82 -5.04 -3.33
C GLN A 66 -15.88 -3.93 -4.39
N GLU A 67 -15.12 -2.84 -4.24
CA GLU A 67 -14.96 -1.82 -5.27
C GLU A 67 -14.19 -2.37 -6.49
N ASN A 68 -13.45 -3.49 -6.33
CA ASN A 68 -12.82 -4.27 -7.39
C ASN A 68 -11.91 -3.44 -8.33
N GLU A 69 -11.14 -2.53 -7.73
CA GLU A 69 -10.19 -1.67 -8.46
C GLU A 69 -9.03 -2.51 -9.05
N ASP A 70 -8.71 -2.25 -10.32
CA ASP A 70 -7.59 -2.92 -11.00
C ASP A 70 -6.29 -2.14 -10.79
N GLY A 71 -5.20 -2.84 -10.50
CA GLY A 71 -3.92 -2.21 -10.19
C GLY A 71 -2.86 -3.16 -9.66
N ILE A 72 -1.71 -2.58 -9.32
CA ILE A 72 -0.61 -3.29 -8.65
C ILE A 72 -0.99 -3.44 -7.19
N ARG A 73 -0.78 -4.62 -6.60
CA ARG A 73 -1.09 -4.88 -5.19
C ARG A 73 0.17 -5.11 -4.38
N ILE A 74 0.24 -4.56 -3.17
CA ILE A 74 1.13 -5.04 -2.12
C ILE A 74 0.23 -5.74 -1.10
N ASP A 75 0.43 -7.04 -0.95
CA ASP A 75 -0.46 -7.92 -0.19
C ASP A 75 0.38 -8.93 0.59
N THR A 76 -0.22 -9.58 1.58
CA THR A 76 0.36 -10.69 2.33
C THR A 76 0.22 -12.01 1.59
N GLU A 77 -0.69 -12.09 0.62
CA GLU A 77 -1.01 -13.32 -0.13
C GLU A 77 -1.08 -13.05 -1.64
N LEU A 78 -0.85 -14.11 -2.45
CA LEU A 78 -0.92 -14.01 -3.91
C LEU A 78 -2.37 -14.15 -4.41
N ASN A 79 -3.17 -13.10 -4.21
CA ASN A 79 -4.57 -13.07 -4.63
C ASN A 79 -4.75 -12.67 -6.10
N TYR A 80 -3.79 -11.91 -6.66
CA TYR A 80 -3.85 -11.34 -8.01
C TYR A 80 -2.52 -11.47 -8.73
N SER A 81 -2.54 -11.36 -10.06
CA SER A 81 -1.34 -11.57 -10.91
C SER A 81 -0.28 -10.47 -10.76
N LYS A 82 -0.68 -9.23 -10.44
CA LYS A 82 0.20 -8.06 -10.28
C LYS A 82 0.45 -7.75 -8.80
N THR A 83 0.81 -8.77 -8.01
CA THR A 83 0.98 -8.64 -6.56
C THR A 83 2.43 -8.78 -6.12
N VAL A 84 2.89 -7.83 -5.32
CA VAL A 84 4.11 -7.89 -4.51
C VAL A 84 3.76 -8.47 -3.15
N VAL A 85 4.17 -9.71 -2.89
CA VAL A 85 3.83 -10.42 -1.66
C VAL A 85 4.85 -10.14 -0.56
N VAL A 86 4.41 -9.54 0.55
CA VAL A 86 5.24 -9.27 1.73
C VAL A 86 4.46 -9.45 3.03
N ASN A 87 5.12 -9.92 4.08
CA ASN A 87 4.48 -10.09 5.39
C ASN A 87 4.40 -8.77 6.20
N ARG A 88 5.25 -7.79 5.87
CA ARG A 88 5.38 -6.49 6.54
C ARG A 88 6.22 -5.55 5.71
N ILE A 89 6.07 -4.25 5.91
CA ILE A 89 6.88 -3.20 5.28
C ILE A 89 7.83 -2.65 6.36
N ILE A 90 9.11 -2.98 6.22
CA ILE A 90 10.19 -2.61 7.16
C ILE A 90 11.36 -2.02 6.38
N ILE A 91 12.33 -1.42 7.08
CA ILE A 91 13.44 -0.73 6.42
C ILE A 91 14.20 -1.66 5.47
N GLU A 92 14.41 -2.91 5.85
CA GLU A 92 15.19 -3.91 5.12
C GLU A 92 14.59 -4.29 3.77
N ASN A 93 13.26 -4.25 3.63
CA ASN A 93 12.58 -4.68 2.40
C ASN A 93 11.94 -3.54 1.60
N SER A 94 11.83 -2.35 2.17
CA SER A 94 11.21 -1.19 1.54
C SER A 94 11.75 -0.87 0.13
N PHE A 95 13.07 -0.94 -0.06
CA PHE A 95 13.70 -0.71 -1.37
C PHE A 95 13.36 -1.81 -2.39
N ILE A 96 13.31 -3.07 -1.95
CA ILE A 96 12.99 -4.22 -2.82
C ILE A 96 11.52 -4.14 -3.25
N ILE A 97 10.62 -3.79 -2.33
CA ILE A 97 9.19 -3.59 -2.61
C ILE A 97 9.02 -2.55 -3.73
N ILE A 98 9.64 -1.37 -3.58
CA ILE A 98 9.58 -0.31 -4.59
C ILE A 98 10.09 -0.79 -5.94
N LYS A 99 11.23 -1.48 -5.98
CA LYS A 99 11.79 -1.99 -7.24
C LYS A 99 10.85 -2.98 -7.94
N GLN A 100 10.14 -3.81 -7.17
CA GLN A 100 9.15 -4.73 -7.71
C GLN A 100 7.92 -3.99 -8.25
N VAL A 101 7.40 -3.01 -7.49
CA VAL A 101 6.29 -2.15 -7.93
C VAL A 101 6.67 -1.43 -9.24
N GLU A 102 7.85 -0.83 -9.32
CA GLU A 102 8.35 -0.15 -10.51
C GLU A 102 8.50 -1.10 -11.72
N THR A 103 8.95 -2.33 -11.48
CA THR A 103 9.08 -3.33 -12.55
C THR A 103 7.71 -3.69 -13.10
N ILE A 104 6.73 -3.95 -12.23
CA ILE A 104 5.36 -4.30 -12.61
C ILE A 104 4.66 -3.11 -13.28
N SER A 105 4.93 -1.87 -12.86
CA SER A 105 4.27 -0.68 -13.43
C SER A 105 4.69 -0.38 -14.87
N LYS A 106 5.79 -0.96 -15.33
CA LYS A 106 6.33 -0.81 -16.70
C LYS A 106 5.92 -1.95 -17.64
N CYS A 107 5.22 -2.97 -17.13
CA CYS A 107 4.69 -4.10 -17.90
C CYS A 107 3.25 -3.84 -18.37
#